data_AF-A0AAV3A2D9-F1
#
_entry.id   AF-A0AAV3A2D9-F1
#
_cell.length_a   1.000
_cell.length_b   1.000
_cell.length_c   1.000
_cell.angle_alpha   90.00
_cell.angle_beta   90.00
_cell.angle_gamma   90.00
#
_symmetry.space_group_name_H-M   'P 1'
#
loop_
_entity.id
_entity.type
_entity.pdbx_description
1 polymer ?
#
loop_
_entity_poly.entity_id
_entity_poly.type
_entity_poly.pdbx_seq_one_letter_code
_entity_poly.pdbx_strand_id
1 'polypeptide(L)'
;MESPLTGGPPPPPQDEPPPPHLPPRDRLAGLQKGNSVCSRSYFVVVMVFVHVYILNVIALLLYVYYSNGQLGSDSTTGGPATESTTPATARGQDTADIPYSHLPRLEGIKVGHKQKIELVPNKIQHMETLSLKPLLFEIPNFLTEEECKLLIHLAQLKGLQASQILPVDGYKEAIESLEISKTDIFNLLDHNQDGQLELKEVLTHSRLGNGRWMTPENIREMYAAVKADPDGNGVLSLDEFKKLNLRDFHKYLGNREITMNDLVRNSQHTWLYQGEGAHRVLRSIRQRVIKLTRLPQDVVENSEPLQVVRYNKGGHYHAHMDSGPVFPETACTHTKLMTNETADFETSCRYVTILFYLNNVTRGGETTFPVADNRTYEEMSLIQNDIDLRDTRKHCDKGNLRIKPRQGTAVFWYNYLSDGEGTT
;
A
#
# COMPACT_ATOMS: atom_id res chain seq x y z
N MET A 1 32.93 -41.92 65.05
CA MET A 1 34.20 -42.46 65.58
C MET A 1 34.72 -43.39 64.49
N GLU A 2 35.77 -43.14 63.74
CA GLU A 2 36.87 -42.16 63.74
C GLU A 2 37.23 -41.83 62.28
N SER A 3 37.95 -40.72 62.06
CA SER A 3 38.69 -40.35 60.84
C SER A 3 40.17 -40.18 61.24
N PRO A 4 41.12 -39.68 60.41
CA PRO A 4 41.20 -39.61 58.93
C PRO A 4 42.59 -40.07 58.41
N LEU A 5 42.80 -40.12 57.08
CA LEU A 5 44.07 -39.74 56.45
C LEU A 5 43.84 -39.30 54.99
N THR A 6 44.60 -38.28 54.60
CA THR A 6 44.42 -37.33 53.50
C THR A 6 45.25 -37.66 52.26
N GLY A 7 44.74 -37.37 51.05
CA GLY A 7 45.52 -37.37 49.80
C GLY A 7 44.96 -36.36 48.79
N GLY A 8 45.75 -35.34 48.44
CA GLY A 8 45.40 -34.26 47.49
C GLY A 8 45.76 -34.56 46.03
N PRO A 9 45.33 -33.69 45.08
CA PRO A 9 45.45 -33.91 43.64
C PRO A 9 46.82 -33.50 43.04
N PRO A 10 47.20 -34.03 41.85
CA PRO A 10 48.50 -33.82 41.20
C PRO A 10 48.63 -32.47 40.44
N PRO A 11 49.87 -32.01 40.16
CA PRO A 11 50.15 -30.70 39.55
C PRO A 11 50.07 -30.68 37.99
N PRO A 12 49.97 -29.49 37.36
CA PRO A 12 49.85 -29.33 35.91
C PRO A 12 51.21 -29.34 35.18
N PRO A 13 51.25 -29.73 33.87
CA PRO A 13 52.48 -29.72 33.07
C PRO A 13 52.86 -28.33 32.52
N GLN A 14 54.18 -28.11 32.40
CA GLN A 14 54.88 -26.87 32.02
C GLN A 14 55.09 -26.71 30.51
N ASP A 15 55.40 -25.46 30.13
CA ASP A 15 55.54 -24.83 28.81
C ASP A 15 56.52 -25.49 27.80
N GLU A 16 56.15 -25.45 26.51
CA GLU A 16 57.01 -25.70 25.34
C GLU A 16 57.12 -24.43 24.44
N PRO A 17 58.25 -24.22 23.71
CA PRO A 17 58.65 -22.91 23.16
C PRO A 17 58.12 -22.64 21.72
N PRO A 18 58.17 -21.37 21.24
CA PRO A 18 57.57 -20.98 19.96
C PRO A 18 58.49 -21.26 18.74
N PRO A 19 57.91 -21.49 17.54
CA PRO A 19 58.69 -21.66 16.31
C PRO A 19 59.05 -20.31 15.64
N PRO A 20 60.09 -20.28 14.77
CA PRO A 20 60.77 -19.05 14.34
C PRO A 20 60.18 -18.40 13.06
N HIS A 21 60.50 -17.11 12.87
CA HIS A 21 60.13 -16.28 11.73
C HIS A 21 61.25 -16.11 10.67
N LEU A 22 60.82 -15.85 9.41
CA LEU A 22 61.49 -15.24 8.21
C LEU A 22 62.21 -16.18 7.21
N PRO A 23 62.40 -15.82 5.91
CA PRO A 23 62.14 -14.54 5.19
C PRO A 23 61.39 -14.67 3.81
N PRO A 24 61.15 -13.56 3.05
CA PRO A 24 60.37 -13.57 1.79
C PRO A 24 61.26 -13.71 0.54
N ARG A 25 60.70 -14.22 -0.58
CA ARG A 25 61.37 -14.16 -1.89
C ARG A 25 60.40 -14.01 -3.08
N ASP A 26 60.82 -13.08 -3.94
CA ASP A 26 60.18 -12.52 -5.13
C ASP A 26 60.20 -13.41 -6.39
N ARG A 27 59.16 -13.19 -7.22
CA ARG A 27 59.12 -13.05 -8.70
C ARG A 27 59.39 -14.23 -9.66
N LEU A 28 58.35 -14.47 -10.46
CA LEU A 28 58.24 -14.38 -11.94
C LEU A 28 58.06 -15.66 -12.78
N ALA A 29 56.98 -15.59 -13.58
CA ALA A 29 56.82 -16.00 -14.98
C ALA A 29 56.58 -17.49 -15.31
N GLY A 30 55.42 -17.74 -15.93
CA GLY A 30 55.06 -18.99 -16.59
C GLY A 30 53.65 -18.99 -17.18
N LEU A 31 53.45 -18.20 -18.23
CA LEU A 31 52.27 -18.19 -19.11
C LEU A 31 52.02 -19.57 -19.77
N GLN A 32 50.79 -20.07 -19.73
CA GLN A 32 49.98 -20.62 -20.85
C GLN A 32 48.80 -21.44 -20.26
N LYS A 33 47.59 -21.54 -20.81
CA LYS A 33 46.78 -20.84 -21.83
C LYS A 33 45.47 -21.66 -21.93
N GLY A 34 44.31 -20.99 -21.99
CA GLY A 34 43.12 -21.52 -22.68
C GLY A 34 42.00 -22.13 -21.83
N ASN A 35 40.94 -21.34 -21.60
CA ASN A 35 39.59 -21.61 -22.12
C ASN A 35 38.66 -20.41 -21.86
N SER A 36 38.80 -19.34 -22.66
CA SER A 36 37.73 -18.36 -22.86
C SER A 36 37.03 -18.70 -24.18
N VAL A 37 35.89 -19.36 -24.10
CA VAL A 37 35.02 -19.57 -25.26
C VAL A 37 34.27 -18.26 -25.52
N CYS A 38 34.94 -17.30 -26.15
CA CYS A 38 34.28 -16.17 -26.81
C CYS A 38 34.07 -16.60 -28.26
N SER A 39 32.90 -17.17 -28.56
CA SER A 39 32.57 -17.62 -29.91
C SER A 39 32.57 -16.41 -30.85
N ARG A 40 33.55 -16.37 -31.77
CA ARG A 40 33.63 -15.39 -32.86
C ARG A 40 32.30 -15.22 -33.60
N SER A 41 31.50 -16.29 -33.68
CA SER A 41 30.18 -16.28 -34.30
C SER A 41 29.19 -15.41 -33.54
N TYR A 42 29.23 -15.41 -32.21
CA TYR A 42 28.35 -14.58 -31.38
C TYR A 42 28.68 -13.09 -31.53
N PHE A 43 29.97 -12.75 -31.55
CA PHE A 43 30.40 -11.36 -31.75
C PHE A 43 30.04 -10.82 -33.14
N VAL A 44 30.12 -11.66 -34.18
CA VAL A 44 29.69 -11.29 -35.54
C VAL A 44 28.17 -11.06 -35.59
N VAL A 45 27.38 -11.92 -34.95
CA VAL A 45 25.92 -11.74 -34.88
C VAL A 45 25.56 -10.44 -34.17
N VAL A 46 26.14 -10.16 -33.00
CA VAL A 46 25.90 -8.92 -32.25
C VAL A 46 26.33 -7.70 -33.07
N MET A 47 27.48 -7.75 -33.74
CA MET A 47 27.91 -6.67 -34.63
C MET A 47 26.92 -6.46 -35.79
N VAL A 48 26.42 -7.51 -36.43
CA VAL A 48 25.40 -7.37 -37.51
C VAL A 48 24.14 -6.70 -36.98
N PHE A 49 23.63 -7.10 -35.81
CA PHE A 49 22.45 -6.45 -35.21
C PHE A 49 22.69 -4.98 -34.85
N VAL A 50 23.88 -4.65 -34.32
CA VAL A 50 24.26 -3.26 -34.02
C VAL A 50 24.35 -2.43 -35.30
N HIS A 51 24.93 -2.96 -36.38
CA HIS A 51 25.02 -2.24 -37.65
C HIS A 51 23.66 -2.08 -38.34
N VAL A 52 22.79 -3.10 -38.30
CA VAL A 52 21.41 -3.01 -38.81
C VAL A 52 20.60 -1.99 -38.00
N TYR A 53 20.76 -1.96 -36.68
CA TYR A 53 20.11 -0.98 -35.82
C TYR A 53 20.58 0.45 -36.13
N ILE A 54 21.89 0.68 -36.25
CA ILE A 54 22.46 1.98 -36.61
C ILE A 54 21.99 2.43 -38.00
N LEU A 55 21.97 1.53 -38.98
CA LEU A 55 21.47 1.85 -40.33
C LEU A 55 19.97 2.20 -40.33
N ASN A 56 19.16 1.50 -39.54
CA ASN A 56 17.72 1.82 -39.39
C ASN A 56 17.51 3.18 -38.69
N VAL A 57 18.32 3.51 -37.68
CA VAL A 57 18.27 4.83 -37.01
C VAL A 57 18.70 5.94 -37.97
N ILE A 58 19.77 5.74 -38.74
CA ILE A 58 20.22 6.71 -39.75
C ILE A 58 19.17 6.86 -40.86
N ALA A 59 18.55 5.77 -41.32
CA ALA A 59 17.47 5.82 -42.30
C ALA A 59 16.24 6.57 -41.78
N LEU A 60 15.89 6.40 -40.49
CA LEU A 60 14.81 7.13 -39.85
C LEU A 60 15.13 8.63 -39.72
N LEU A 61 16.37 8.97 -39.33
CA LEU A 61 16.82 10.35 -39.24
C LEU A 61 16.88 11.03 -40.61
N LEU A 62 17.34 10.32 -41.65
CA LEU A 62 17.32 10.78 -43.03
C LEU A 62 15.88 10.90 -43.56
N TYR A 63 14.99 9.97 -43.22
CA TYR A 63 13.57 10.05 -43.57
C TYR A 63 12.92 11.29 -42.95
N VAL A 64 13.16 11.55 -41.66
CA VAL A 64 12.68 12.76 -40.96
C VAL A 64 13.29 14.03 -41.57
N TYR A 65 14.58 14.00 -41.92
CA TYR A 65 15.26 15.13 -42.55
C TYR A 65 14.72 15.42 -43.96
N TYR A 66 14.49 14.40 -44.78
CA TYR A 66 13.95 14.55 -46.13
C TYR A 66 12.44 14.82 -46.14
N SER A 67 11.67 14.27 -45.20
CA SER A 67 10.24 14.58 -45.04
C SER A 67 10.01 16.01 -44.58
N ASN A 68 10.94 16.58 -43.79
CA ASN A 68 10.93 17.99 -43.41
C ASN A 68 11.60 18.90 -44.47
N GLY A 69 12.38 18.34 -45.39
CA GLY A 69 13.12 19.05 -46.43
C GLY A 69 12.38 19.20 -47.77
N GLN A 70 11.14 18.69 -47.90
CA GLN A 70 10.35 18.71 -49.14
C GLN A 70 9.21 19.74 -49.12
N LEU A 71 9.45 20.93 -48.58
CA LEU A 71 8.69 22.14 -48.90
C LEU A 71 9.66 23.35 -48.98
N GLY A 72 10.30 23.53 -50.14
CA GLY A 72 11.20 24.68 -50.33
C GLY A 72 11.93 24.77 -51.68
N SER A 73 11.20 25.02 -52.77
CA SER A 73 11.67 25.65 -54.02
C SER A 73 10.41 26.02 -54.82
N ASP A 74 10.06 27.27 -55.13
CA ASP A 74 10.73 28.26 -55.95
C ASP A 74 10.05 29.63 -55.70
N SER A 75 10.78 30.69 -55.37
CA SER A 75 11.29 31.76 -56.26
C SER A 75 10.40 33.02 -56.34
N THR A 76 10.92 34.09 -55.69
CA THR A 76 11.00 35.50 -56.13
C THR A 76 9.81 36.21 -56.80
N THR A 77 9.30 37.29 -56.17
CA THR A 77 9.51 38.72 -56.57
C THR A 77 8.48 39.69 -55.96
N GLY A 78 8.95 40.87 -55.51
CA GLY A 78 8.21 42.17 -55.53
C GLY A 78 7.16 42.49 -54.45
N GLY A 79 7.38 43.56 -53.65
CA GLY A 79 6.33 44.21 -52.82
C GLY A 79 5.47 45.19 -53.62
N PRO A 80 4.82 46.22 -53.02
CA PRO A 80 4.26 46.40 -51.67
C PRO A 80 2.74 46.78 -51.68
N ALA A 81 2.15 46.99 -50.48
CA ALA A 81 0.79 47.55 -50.20
C ALA A 81 -0.39 46.62 -50.57
N THR A 82 -1.53 46.55 -49.88
CA THR A 82 -2.33 47.54 -49.14
C THR A 82 -3.36 46.76 -48.29
N GLU A 83 -3.86 47.40 -47.23
CA GLU A 83 -5.13 47.19 -46.51
C GLU A 83 -6.01 45.96 -46.84
N SER A 84 -6.45 45.23 -45.80
CA SER A 84 -7.88 45.18 -45.39
C SER A 84 -8.24 43.94 -44.54
N THR A 85 -8.86 44.23 -43.39
CA THR A 85 -9.99 43.51 -42.76
C THR A 85 -9.82 42.06 -42.22
N THR A 86 -9.88 41.98 -40.88
CA THR A 86 -10.40 40.88 -40.00
C THR A 86 -9.79 39.47 -40.06
N PRO A 87 -9.56 38.87 -38.87
CA PRO A 87 -10.02 37.49 -38.62
C PRO A 87 -10.68 37.37 -37.23
N ALA A 88 -11.85 36.71 -37.07
CA ALA A 88 -12.09 35.27 -37.19
C ALA A 88 -11.22 34.43 -36.23
N THR A 89 -11.84 34.04 -35.12
CA THR A 89 -11.61 32.82 -34.32
C THR A 89 -10.32 32.05 -34.58
N ALA A 90 -9.30 32.30 -33.74
CA ALA A 90 -8.19 31.38 -33.55
C ALA A 90 -8.56 30.35 -32.48
N ARG A 91 -8.89 29.15 -32.94
CA ARG A 91 -8.76 27.90 -32.19
C ARG A 91 -7.32 27.84 -31.68
N GLY A 92 -7.13 27.99 -30.37
CA GLY A 92 -5.86 27.76 -29.72
C GLY A 92 -5.44 26.31 -29.95
N GLN A 93 -4.23 26.14 -30.45
CA GLN A 93 -3.58 24.86 -30.71
C GLN A 93 -3.48 24.02 -29.43
N ASP A 94 -3.82 22.73 -29.58
CA ASP A 94 -3.60 21.67 -28.60
C ASP A 94 -2.15 21.68 -28.12
N THR A 95 -1.94 22.18 -26.90
CA THR A 95 -0.80 21.76 -26.08
C THR A 95 -1.12 20.39 -25.54
N ALA A 96 -0.34 19.38 -25.91
CA ALA A 96 -0.39 18.08 -25.24
C ALA A 96 -0.03 18.27 -23.76
N ASP A 97 -1.04 18.31 -22.91
CA ASP A 97 -0.92 18.46 -21.45
C ASP A 97 -0.15 17.27 -20.87
N ILE A 98 1.02 17.54 -20.30
CA ILE A 98 1.67 16.64 -19.34
C ILE A 98 0.99 16.93 -17.99
N PRO A 99 0.09 16.08 -17.48
CA PRO A 99 -0.81 16.52 -16.43
C PRO A 99 -0.08 16.42 -15.09
N TYR A 100 0.36 17.59 -14.62
CA TYR A 100 0.92 17.87 -13.29
C TYR A 100 2.33 17.33 -13.04
N SER A 101 3.30 18.24 -12.93
CA SER A 101 4.67 17.88 -12.53
C SER A 101 4.80 17.51 -11.05
N HIS A 102 3.90 18.00 -10.17
CA HIS A 102 3.93 17.74 -8.73
C HIS A 102 2.51 17.73 -8.10
N LEU A 103 2.33 16.90 -7.05
CA LEU A 103 1.11 16.86 -6.24
C LEU A 103 1.27 17.64 -4.93
N PRO A 104 0.37 18.61 -4.62
CA PRO A 104 0.42 19.34 -3.37
C PRO A 104 0.31 18.45 -2.13
N ARG A 105 1.21 18.69 -1.17
CA ARG A 105 1.21 18.03 0.14
C ARG A 105 1.26 19.07 1.26
N LEU A 106 0.31 19.00 2.20
CA LEU A 106 0.26 19.89 3.35
C LEU A 106 1.41 19.56 4.32
N GLU A 107 1.92 20.58 5.02
CA GLU A 107 2.97 20.39 6.02
C GLU A 107 2.39 20.12 7.40
N GLY A 108 2.86 19.06 8.06
CA GLY A 108 2.46 18.70 9.42
C GLY A 108 3.12 19.54 10.53
N ILE A 109 4.22 20.24 10.25
CA ILE A 109 5.03 21.04 11.20
C ILE A 109 5.41 20.27 12.49
N LYS A 110 4.47 20.10 13.44
CA LYS A 110 4.59 19.25 14.63
C LYS A 110 3.21 18.83 15.15
N VAL A 111 3.15 17.74 15.91
CA VAL A 111 1.93 17.32 16.63
C VAL A 111 1.40 18.46 17.51
N GLY A 112 0.08 18.69 17.43
CA GLY A 112 -0.64 19.77 18.12
C GLY A 112 -0.53 21.15 17.45
N HIS A 113 0.21 21.27 16.34
CA HIS A 113 0.29 22.54 15.61
C HIS A 113 -1.05 22.86 14.94
N LYS A 114 -1.50 24.11 15.05
CA LYS A 114 -2.77 24.60 14.48
C LYS A 114 -2.52 25.60 13.35
N GLN A 115 -3.03 25.27 12.17
CA GLN A 115 -2.97 26.11 10.98
C GLN A 115 -4.34 26.73 10.72
N LYS A 116 -4.37 28.02 10.38
CA LYS A 116 -5.60 28.68 9.93
C LYS A 116 -5.93 28.24 8.52
N ILE A 117 -7.19 27.87 8.30
CA ILE A 117 -7.71 27.52 6.98
C ILE A 117 -9.02 28.28 6.73
N GLU A 118 -9.28 28.61 5.46
CA GLU A 118 -10.52 29.24 5.02
C GLU A 118 -11.12 28.43 3.87
N LEU A 119 -12.00 27.49 4.21
CA LEU A 119 -12.65 26.61 3.23
C LEU A 119 -13.97 27.18 2.71
N VAL A 120 -14.62 28.00 3.53
CA VAL A 120 -15.86 28.71 3.23
C VAL A 120 -15.57 30.21 3.34
N PRO A 121 -16.02 31.04 2.37
CA PRO A 121 -15.74 32.47 2.40
C PRO A 121 -16.11 33.11 3.74
N ASN A 122 -15.20 33.90 4.29
CA ASN A 122 -15.33 34.62 5.56
C ASN A 122 -15.49 33.71 6.80
N LYS A 123 -15.17 32.42 6.70
CA LYS A 123 -15.20 31.48 7.83
C LYS A 123 -13.82 30.87 8.06
N ILE A 124 -13.08 31.46 8.99
CA ILE A 124 -11.79 30.95 9.45
C ILE A 124 -12.03 29.73 10.34
N GLN A 125 -11.37 28.63 10.03
CA GLN A 125 -11.32 27.40 10.82
C GLN A 125 -9.86 27.05 11.10
N HIS A 126 -9.62 26.06 11.97
CA HIS A 126 -8.27 25.63 12.32
C HIS A 126 -8.14 24.14 12.04
N MET A 127 -7.04 23.79 11.39
CA MET A 127 -6.61 22.41 11.16
C MET A 127 -5.48 22.10 12.15
N GLU A 128 -5.60 21.01 12.88
CA GLU A 128 -4.61 20.57 13.87
C GLU A 128 -3.88 19.33 13.36
N THR A 129 -2.55 19.31 13.46
CA THR A 129 -1.76 18.12 13.16
C THR A 129 -1.84 17.14 14.32
N LEU A 130 -2.32 15.92 14.06
CA LEU A 130 -2.44 14.87 15.08
C LEU A 130 -1.25 13.90 15.08
N SER A 131 -0.64 13.69 13.92
CA SER A 131 0.51 12.79 13.75
C SER A 131 1.31 13.18 12.51
N LEU A 132 2.60 12.84 12.50
CA LEU A 132 3.48 12.98 11.33
C LEU A 132 3.68 11.64 10.60
N LYS A 133 3.46 10.51 11.26
CA LYS A 133 3.50 9.15 10.68
C LYS A 133 2.28 8.31 11.09
N PRO A 134 1.21 8.23 10.28
CA PRO A 134 1.02 8.94 9.01
C PRO A 134 0.84 10.44 9.23
N LEU A 135 1.03 11.22 8.17
CA LEU A 135 0.75 12.64 8.18
C LEU A 135 -0.76 12.85 8.22
N LEU A 136 -1.25 13.26 9.40
CA LEU A 136 -2.66 13.20 9.80
C LEU A 136 -3.10 14.49 10.46
N PHE A 137 -4.27 14.98 10.08
CA PHE A 137 -4.84 16.23 10.55
C PHE A 137 -6.30 16.07 10.99
N GLU A 138 -6.73 16.90 11.93
CA GLU A 138 -8.12 17.05 12.36
C GLU A 138 -8.63 18.47 12.07
N ILE A 139 -9.87 18.56 11.59
CA ILE A 139 -10.56 19.82 11.31
C ILE A 139 -11.95 19.77 11.96
N PRO A 140 -12.11 20.37 13.15
CA PRO A 140 -13.41 20.46 13.81
C PRO A 140 -14.40 21.31 13.01
N ASN A 141 -15.68 20.94 13.02
CA ASN A 141 -16.76 21.67 12.36
C ASN A 141 -16.53 21.90 10.85
N PHE A 142 -15.85 20.95 10.19
CA PHE A 142 -15.69 20.93 8.74
C PHE A 142 -17.06 20.89 8.06
N LEU A 143 -17.98 20.03 8.53
CA LEU A 143 -19.39 19.99 8.12
C LEU A 143 -20.29 20.64 9.19
N THR A 144 -21.41 21.23 8.77
CA THR A 144 -22.46 21.65 9.71
C THR A 144 -23.35 20.47 10.12
N GLU A 145 -24.11 20.62 11.20
CA GLU A 145 -25.04 19.57 11.64
C GLU A 145 -26.10 19.23 10.58
N GLU A 146 -26.57 20.24 9.84
CA GLU A 146 -27.56 20.10 8.77
C GLU A 146 -26.97 19.32 7.59
N GLU A 147 -25.72 19.59 7.25
CA GLU A 147 -25.00 18.86 6.20
C GLU A 147 -24.83 17.38 6.60
N CYS A 148 -24.44 17.11 7.85
CA CYS A 148 -24.37 15.74 8.38
C CYS A 148 -25.73 15.02 8.31
N LYS A 149 -26.82 15.65 8.78
CA LYS A 149 -28.17 15.08 8.74
C LYS A 149 -28.62 14.79 7.31
N LEU A 150 -28.34 15.70 6.39
CA LEU A 150 -28.66 15.51 4.96
C LEU A 150 -27.91 14.31 4.37
N LEU A 151 -26.59 14.18 4.63
CA LEU A 151 -25.81 13.04 4.13
C LEU A 151 -26.36 11.70 4.62
N ILE A 152 -26.71 11.62 5.91
CA ILE A 152 -27.34 10.44 6.50
C ILE A 152 -28.67 10.14 5.80
N HIS A 153 -29.52 11.16 5.61
CA HIS A 153 -30.83 10.99 4.96
C HIS A 153 -30.69 10.51 3.52
N LEU A 154 -29.81 11.14 2.72
CA LEU A 154 -29.58 10.74 1.32
C LEU A 154 -29.06 9.30 1.24
N ALA A 155 -28.18 8.90 2.15
CA ALA A 155 -27.69 7.52 2.22
C ALA A 155 -28.80 6.52 2.58
N GLN A 156 -29.70 6.87 3.50
CA GLN A 156 -30.85 6.05 3.86
C GLN A 156 -31.83 5.90 2.69
N LEU A 157 -32.14 6.99 1.98
CA LEU A 157 -33.01 6.97 0.79
C LEU A 157 -32.44 6.12 -0.35
N LYS A 158 -31.12 6.20 -0.57
CA LYS A 158 -30.46 5.39 -1.59
C LYS A 158 -30.45 3.90 -1.25
N GLY A 159 -30.54 3.57 0.05
CA GLY A 159 -30.40 2.22 0.55
C GLY A 159 -28.94 1.88 0.86
N LEU A 160 -28.73 1.27 2.02
CA LEU A 160 -27.42 0.78 2.47
C LEU A 160 -27.33 -0.72 2.21
N GLN A 161 -26.15 -1.17 1.79
CA GLN A 161 -25.83 -2.59 1.59
C GLN A 161 -24.74 -3.03 2.57
N ALA A 162 -24.64 -4.33 2.82
CA ALA A 162 -23.56 -4.86 3.64
C ALA A 162 -22.20 -4.49 3.01
N SER A 163 -21.30 -3.94 3.82
CA SER A 163 -19.98 -3.56 3.33
C SER A 163 -19.15 -4.79 3.03
N GLN A 164 -18.82 -4.96 1.76
CA GLN A 164 -17.84 -5.94 1.33
C GLN A 164 -16.45 -5.31 1.33
N ILE A 165 -15.45 -6.17 1.48
CA ILE A 165 -14.06 -5.87 1.16
C ILE A 165 -13.89 -6.31 -0.30
N LEU A 166 -12.93 -5.75 -1.04
CA LEU A 166 -12.67 -6.18 -2.41
C LEU A 166 -12.61 -7.71 -2.50
N PRO A 167 -13.30 -8.34 -3.47
CA PRO A 167 -13.27 -9.79 -3.62
C PRO A 167 -11.84 -10.29 -3.78
N VAL A 168 -11.42 -11.19 -2.90
CA VAL A 168 -10.10 -11.86 -2.96
C VAL A 168 -10.15 -13.12 -3.82
N ASP A 169 -11.24 -13.33 -4.57
CA ASP A 169 -11.45 -14.52 -5.40
C ASP A 169 -10.29 -14.73 -6.38
N GLY A 170 -9.75 -13.64 -6.94
CA GLY A 170 -8.56 -13.68 -7.80
C GLY A 170 -7.27 -14.16 -7.10
N TYR A 171 -7.14 -13.96 -5.79
CA TYR A 171 -5.96 -14.41 -5.03
C TYR A 171 -5.98 -15.94 -4.84
N LYS A 172 -7.18 -16.50 -4.68
CA LYS A 172 -7.37 -17.95 -4.60
C LYS A 172 -7.11 -18.61 -5.96
N GLU A 173 -7.60 -18.01 -7.03
CA GLU A 173 -7.32 -18.46 -8.40
C GLU A 173 -5.84 -18.31 -8.76
N ALA A 174 -5.17 -17.23 -8.33
CA ALA A 174 -3.73 -17.03 -8.51
C ALA A 174 -2.89 -18.05 -7.74
N ILE A 175 -3.21 -18.34 -6.47
CA ILE A 175 -2.51 -19.37 -5.68
C ILE A 175 -2.78 -20.77 -6.22
N GLU A 176 -4.00 -21.07 -6.68
CA GLU A 176 -4.33 -22.38 -7.27
C GLU A 176 -3.73 -22.59 -8.67
N SER A 177 -3.49 -21.51 -9.43
CA SER A 177 -2.82 -21.55 -10.74
C SER A 177 -1.30 -21.61 -10.66
N LEU A 178 -0.71 -21.20 -9.54
CA LEU A 178 0.70 -21.41 -9.24
C LEU A 178 0.86 -22.80 -8.61
N GLU A 179 1.62 -23.70 -9.23
CA GLU A 179 1.99 -25.00 -8.64
C GLU A 179 3.01 -24.81 -7.48
N ILE A 180 2.62 -24.12 -6.42
CA ILE A 180 3.46 -23.84 -5.24
C ILE A 180 3.53 -25.09 -4.37
N SER A 181 4.74 -25.57 -4.05
CA SER A 181 4.89 -26.72 -3.16
C SER A 181 4.58 -26.35 -1.71
N LYS A 182 4.22 -27.33 -0.87
CA LYS A 182 4.02 -27.09 0.57
C LYS A 182 5.27 -26.53 1.25
N THR A 183 6.45 -26.89 0.77
CA THR A 183 7.72 -26.37 1.31
C THR A 183 7.89 -24.89 0.98
N ASP A 184 7.49 -24.46 -0.22
CA ASP A 184 7.59 -23.05 -0.62
C ASP A 184 6.59 -22.20 0.16
N ILE A 185 5.37 -22.70 0.40
CA ILE A 185 4.40 -22.05 1.29
C ILE A 185 4.97 -21.94 2.70
N PHE A 186 5.60 -23.00 3.23
CA PHE A 186 6.21 -22.95 4.54
C PHE A 186 7.29 -21.86 4.62
N ASN A 187 8.23 -21.85 3.68
CA ASN A 187 9.30 -20.86 3.64
C ASN A 187 8.81 -19.42 3.44
N LEU A 188 7.65 -19.24 2.78
CA LEU A 188 7.00 -17.93 2.64
C LEU A 188 6.40 -17.45 3.96
N LEU A 189 5.83 -18.37 4.75
CA LEU A 189 5.24 -18.07 6.04
C LEU A 189 6.30 -17.90 7.14
N ASP A 190 7.40 -18.65 7.07
CA ASP A 190 8.52 -18.64 8.03
C ASP A 190 9.36 -17.36 7.86
N HIS A 191 9.00 -16.32 8.61
CA HIS A 191 9.54 -14.98 8.43
C HIS A 191 10.94 -14.85 9.05
N ASN A 192 11.17 -15.49 10.20
CA ASN A 192 12.47 -15.48 10.88
C ASN A 192 13.43 -16.59 10.40
N GLN A 193 12.94 -17.51 9.55
CA GLN A 193 13.68 -18.62 8.94
C GLN A 193 14.27 -19.59 9.97
N ASP A 194 13.57 -19.80 11.10
CA ASP A 194 14.01 -20.72 12.15
C ASP A 194 13.51 -22.16 11.96
N GLY A 195 12.72 -22.40 10.90
CA GLY A 195 12.17 -23.71 10.58
C GLY A 195 10.94 -24.09 11.40
N GLN A 196 10.34 -23.14 12.12
CA GLN A 196 9.14 -23.31 12.94
C GLN A 196 8.14 -22.18 12.67
N LEU A 197 6.94 -22.51 12.20
CA LEU A 197 5.90 -21.50 12.01
C LEU A 197 5.25 -21.16 13.34
N GLU A 198 5.52 -19.96 13.81
CA GLU A 198 4.82 -19.38 14.94
C GLU A 198 3.43 -18.87 14.55
N LEU A 199 2.54 -18.78 15.54
CA LEU A 199 1.19 -18.25 15.37
C LEU A 199 1.19 -16.83 14.77
N LYS A 200 2.14 -15.99 15.16
CA LYS A 200 2.28 -14.61 14.67
C LYS A 200 2.59 -14.57 13.17
N GLU A 201 3.38 -15.51 12.67
CA GLU A 201 3.79 -15.59 11.27
C GLU A 201 2.62 -16.02 10.38
N VAL A 202 1.91 -17.05 10.84
CA VAL A 202 0.70 -17.54 10.16
C VAL A 202 -0.36 -16.45 10.15
N LEU A 203 -0.55 -15.72 11.25
CA LEU A 203 -1.48 -14.59 11.33
C LEU A 203 -1.14 -13.45 10.38
N THR A 204 0.14 -13.14 10.15
CA THR A 204 0.53 -12.05 9.25
C THR A 204 0.08 -12.32 7.81
N HIS A 205 0.17 -13.57 7.35
CA HIS A 205 -0.14 -13.94 5.97
C HIS A 205 -1.56 -14.53 5.74
N SER A 206 -2.21 -15.08 6.78
CA SER A 206 -3.50 -15.79 6.63
C SER A 206 -4.75 -14.89 6.62
N ARG A 207 -4.60 -13.56 6.73
CA ARG A 207 -5.71 -12.60 6.86
C ARG A 207 -6.38 -12.21 5.54
N LEU A 208 -5.87 -12.73 4.42
CA LEU A 208 -6.43 -12.52 3.09
C LEU A 208 -7.53 -13.53 2.72
N GLY A 209 -7.85 -14.48 3.60
CA GLY A 209 -8.89 -15.48 3.36
C GLY A 209 -10.31 -14.92 3.42
N ASN A 210 -10.94 -14.71 2.25
CA ASN A 210 -12.38 -14.52 2.04
C ASN A 210 -13.07 -13.44 2.91
N GLY A 211 -12.32 -12.44 3.39
CA GLY A 211 -12.84 -11.37 4.25
C GLY A 211 -13.11 -11.74 5.70
N ARG A 212 -12.60 -12.88 6.18
CA ARG A 212 -12.69 -13.33 7.58
C ARG A 212 -11.49 -12.82 8.40
N TRP A 213 -11.76 -12.34 9.61
CA TRP A 213 -10.74 -12.01 10.59
C TRP A 213 -10.30 -13.27 11.34
N MET A 214 -9.01 -13.56 11.30
CA MET A 214 -8.42 -14.68 12.03
C MET A 214 -7.76 -14.16 13.30
N THR A 215 -8.18 -14.70 14.44
CA THR A 215 -7.58 -14.42 15.75
C THR A 215 -6.60 -15.52 16.17
N PRO A 216 -5.68 -15.24 17.11
CA PRO A 216 -4.85 -16.27 17.74
C PRO A 216 -5.66 -17.49 18.21
N GLU A 217 -6.82 -17.27 18.82
CA GLU A 217 -7.69 -18.34 19.31
C GLU A 217 -8.27 -19.18 18.17
N ASN A 218 -8.73 -18.53 17.08
CA ASN A 218 -9.30 -19.27 15.95
C ASN A 218 -8.28 -20.16 15.26
N ILE A 219 -7.02 -19.75 15.20
CA ILE A 219 -5.96 -20.58 14.61
C ILE A 219 -5.62 -21.75 15.51
N ARG A 220 -5.52 -21.55 16.83
CA ARG A 220 -5.31 -22.68 17.76
C ARG A 220 -6.44 -23.70 17.71
N GLU A 221 -7.69 -23.24 17.67
CA GLU A 221 -8.85 -24.12 17.51
C GLU A 221 -8.78 -24.91 16.20
N MET A 222 -8.35 -24.25 15.13
CA MET A 222 -8.17 -24.88 13.83
C MET A 222 -7.03 -25.91 13.84
N TYR A 223 -5.89 -25.58 14.45
CA TYR A 223 -4.76 -26.50 14.63
C TYR A 223 -5.18 -27.73 15.42
N ALA A 224 -5.92 -27.56 16.51
CA ALA A 224 -6.46 -28.66 17.29
C ALA A 224 -7.46 -29.51 16.47
N ALA A 225 -8.33 -28.87 15.69
CA ALA A 225 -9.33 -29.56 14.89
C ALA A 225 -8.73 -30.41 13.75
N VAL A 226 -7.67 -29.92 13.09
CA VAL A 226 -6.97 -30.66 12.03
C VAL A 226 -5.78 -31.48 12.54
N LYS A 227 -5.54 -31.49 13.86
CA LYS A 227 -4.38 -32.11 14.52
C LYS A 227 -3.06 -31.69 13.86
N ALA A 228 -2.95 -30.37 13.63
CA ALA A 228 -1.82 -29.75 12.95
C ALA A 228 -0.51 -29.87 13.72
N ASP A 229 -0.60 -29.82 15.04
CA ASP A 229 0.49 -29.79 16.01
C ASP A 229 0.37 -31.05 16.90
N PRO A 230 0.94 -32.20 16.50
CA PRO A 230 0.86 -33.45 17.26
C PRO A 230 1.72 -33.45 18.52
N ASP A 231 2.82 -32.69 18.56
CA ASP A 231 3.70 -32.63 19.72
C ASP A 231 3.23 -31.61 20.77
N GLY A 232 2.32 -30.71 20.38
CA GLY A 232 1.63 -29.76 21.24
C GLY A 232 2.51 -28.61 21.71
N ASN A 233 3.58 -28.32 20.97
CA ASN A 233 4.54 -27.28 21.33
C ASN A 233 4.05 -25.85 20.98
N GLY A 234 2.94 -25.72 20.26
CA GLY A 234 2.30 -24.45 19.89
C GLY A 234 2.87 -23.78 18.63
N VAL A 235 3.82 -24.43 17.94
CA VAL A 235 4.40 -24.03 16.65
C VAL A 235 4.25 -25.15 15.64
N LEU A 236 4.39 -24.87 14.34
CA LEU A 236 4.37 -25.92 13.32
C LEU A 236 5.75 -26.08 12.70
N SER A 237 6.38 -27.23 12.93
CA SER A 237 7.59 -27.61 12.21
C SER A 237 7.29 -27.88 10.72
N LEU A 238 8.33 -27.84 9.89
CA LEU A 238 8.21 -28.17 8.46
C LEU A 238 7.62 -29.57 8.22
N ASP A 239 7.97 -30.54 9.06
CA ASP A 239 7.48 -31.92 8.93
C ASP A 239 6.01 -32.06 9.30
N GLU A 240 5.54 -31.31 10.29
CA GLU A 240 4.12 -31.23 10.66
C GLU A 240 3.34 -30.53 9.55
N PHE A 241 3.85 -29.42 9.03
CA PHE A 241 3.23 -28.69 7.94
C PHE A 241 3.08 -29.53 6.67
N LYS A 242 4.09 -30.33 6.31
CA LYS A 242 4.01 -31.25 5.15
C LYS A 242 2.91 -32.31 5.30
N LYS A 243 2.70 -32.80 6.53
CA LYS A 243 1.67 -33.79 6.86
C LYS A 243 0.27 -33.20 6.88
N LEU A 244 0.13 -31.87 6.96
CA LEU A 244 -1.17 -31.21 6.92
C LEU A 244 -1.92 -31.49 5.63
N ASN A 245 -3.20 -31.83 5.77
CA ASN A 245 -4.13 -31.87 4.67
C ASN A 245 -4.80 -30.49 4.50
N LEU A 246 -4.33 -29.72 3.53
CA LEU A 246 -4.88 -28.38 3.22
C LEU A 246 -6.38 -28.42 2.89
N ARG A 247 -6.92 -29.55 2.42
CA ARG A 247 -8.37 -29.71 2.18
C ARG A 247 -9.17 -29.74 3.49
N ASP A 248 -8.63 -30.37 4.53
CA ASP A 248 -9.29 -30.40 5.84
C ASP A 248 -9.29 -29.02 6.49
N PHE A 249 -8.25 -28.23 6.23
CA PHE A 249 -8.17 -26.82 6.61
C PHE A 249 -9.24 -25.97 5.92
N HIS A 250 -9.36 -26.07 4.60
CA HIS A 250 -10.42 -25.38 3.84
C HIS A 250 -11.82 -25.81 4.27
N LYS A 251 -12.02 -27.11 4.53
CA LYS A 251 -13.28 -27.66 5.02
C LYS A 251 -13.63 -27.13 6.42
N TYR A 252 -12.64 -27.03 7.31
CA TYR A 252 -12.83 -26.46 8.65
C TYR A 252 -13.26 -24.98 8.58
N LEU A 253 -12.64 -24.20 7.69
CA LEU A 253 -13.01 -22.80 7.47
C LEU A 253 -14.41 -22.64 6.86
N GLY A 254 -14.79 -23.52 5.92
CA GLY A 254 -16.08 -23.47 5.23
C GLY A 254 -17.28 -23.98 6.04
N ASN A 255 -17.07 -24.84 7.05
CA ASN A 255 -18.15 -25.46 7.82
C ASN A 255 -18.60 -24.68 9.06
N ARG A 256 -17.94 -23.57 9.43
CA ARG A 256 -18.37 -22.73 10.56
C ARG A 256 -19.37 -21.67 10.10
N GLU A 257 -20.46 -21.52 10.84
CA GLU A 257 -21.34 -20.35 10.70
C GLU A 257 -20.53 -19.08 10.92
N ILE A 258 -20.46 -18.23 9.90
CA ILE A 258 -19.76 -16.95 9.98
C ILE A 258 -20.67 -15.97 10.70
N THR A 259 -20.24 -15.49 11.86
CA THR A 259 -20.94 -14.38 12.52
C THR A 259 -20.43 -13.06 11.98
N MET A 260 -21.26 -12.01 12.00
CA MET A 260 -20.84 -10.66 11.59
C MET A 260 -19.63 -10.13 12.38
N ASN A 261 -19.37 -10.69 13.58
CA ASN A 261 -18.22 -10.31 14.40
C ASN A 261 -16.90 -10.90 13.90
N ASP A 262 -16.95 -11.95 13.08
CA ASP A 262 -15.78 -12.65 12.53
C ASP A 262 -15.31 -12.04 11.20
N LEU A 263 -16.01 -11.02 10.69
CA LEU A 263 -15.65 -10.35 9.43
C LEU A 263 -14.56 -9.30 9.67
N VAL A 264 -13.66 -9.11 8.70
CA VAL A 264 -12.67 -8.01 8.74
C VAL A 264 -13.39 -6.65 8.83
N ARG A 265 -14.51 -6.52 8.11
CA ARG A 265 -15.38 -5.33 8.08
C ARG A 265 -16.82 -5.71 8.37
N ASN A 266 -17.38 -5.10 9.42
CA ASN A 266 -18.79 -5.26 9.81
C ASN A 266 -19.48 -3.88 9.83
N SER A 267 -19.99 -3.49 8.67
CA SER A 267 -20.73 -2.24 8.48
C SER A 267 -21.68 -2.35 7.29
N GLN A 268 -22.48 -1.31 7.09
CA GLN A 268 -23.23 -1.11 5.86
C GLN A 268 -22.76 0.19 5.20
N HIS A 269 -22.79 0.28 3.87
CA HIS A 269 -22.46 1.53 3.18
C HIS A 269 -23.31 1.76 1.94
N THR A 270 -23.22 2.97 1.41
CA THR A 270 -23.70 3.35 0.09
C THR A 270 -22.83 4.49 -0.45
N TRP A 271 -23.02 4.85 -1.72
CA TRP A 271 -22.20 5.82 -2.43
C TRP A 271 -23.04 7.02 -2.89
N LEU A 272 -22.61 8.24 -2.61
CA LEU A 272 -23.28 9.46 -3.03
C LEU A 272 -22.46 10.18 -4.10
N TYR A 273 -23.05 10.42 -5.26
CA TYR A 273 -22.44 11.19 -6.34
C TYR A 273 -22.39 12.67 -5.97
N GLN A 274 -21.28 13.35 -6.28
CA GLN A 274 -21.05 14.76 -5.93
C GLN A 274 -20.77 15.67 -7.13
N GLY A 275 -20.95 15.18 -8.36
CA GLY A 275 -20.75 15.98 -9.57
C GLY A 275 -22.03 16.70 -10.01
N GLU A 276 -22.12 16.99 -11.31
CA GLU A 276 -23.21 17.79 -11.87
C GLU A 276 -24.58 17.11 -11.71
N GLY A 277 -25.59 17.88 -11.32
CA GLY A 277 -26.92 17.34 -10.97
C GLY A 277 -27.05 16.76 -9.55
N ALA A 278 -25.95 16.63 -8.78
CA ALA A 278 -26.03 16.28 -7.36
C ALA A 278 -26.58 17.44 -6.50
N HIS A 279 -27.07 17.09 -5.31
CA HIS A 279 -27.55 18.09 -4.33
C HIS A 279 -26.45 19.13 -4.04
N ARG A 280 -26.83 20.41 -3.90
CA ARG A 280 -25.89 21.54 -3.71
C ARG A 280 -24.88 21.33 -2.58
N VAL A 281 -25.30 20.68 -1.48
CA VAL A 281 -24.43 20.38 -0.34
C VAL A 281 -23.34 19.38 -0.71
N LEU A 282 -23.66 18.33 -1.48
CA LEU A 282 -22.68 17.34 -1.93
C LEU A 282 -21.59 17.99 -2.80
N ARG A 283 -22.00 18.87 -3.73
CA ARG A 283 -21.09 19.68 -4.55
C ARG A 283 -20.26 20.64 -3.70
N SER A 284 -20.88 21.33 -2.74
CA SER A 284 -20.16 22.25 -1.83
C SER A 284 -19.14 21.54 -0.95
N ILE A 285 -19.42 20.32 -0.47
CA ILE A 285 -18.45 19.49 0.26
C ILE A 285 -17.25 19.17 -0.64
N ARG A 286 -17.46 18.73 -1.88
CA ARG A 286 -16.39 18.47 -2.85
C ARG A 286 -15.52 19.71 -3.08
N GLN A 287 -16.13 20.88 -3.22
CA GLN A 287 -15.39 22.15 -3.37
C GLN A 287 -14.56 22.52 -2.13
N ARG A 288 -15.06 22.26 -0.92
CA ARG A 288 -14.23 22.40 0.31
C ARG A 288 -13.06 21.43 0.33
N VAL A 289 -13.26 20.20 -0.15
CA VAL A 289 -12.18 19.20 -0.27
C VAL A 289 -11.10 19.68 -1.24
N ILE A 290 -11.47 20.16 -2.43
CA ILE A 290 -10.52 20.73 -3.40
C ILE A 290 -9.69 21.86 -2.77
N LYS A 291 -10.36 22.81 -2.08
CA LYS A 291 -9.68 23.91 -1.39
C LYS A 291 -8.76 23.45 -0.26
N LEU A 292 -9.17 22.42 0.49
CA LEU A 292 -8.39 21.88 1.60
C LEU A 292 -7.11 21.21 1.08
N THR A 293 -7.25 20.29 0.12
CA THR A 293 -6.15 19.46 -0.35
C THR A 293 -5.24 20.21 -1.32
N ARG A 294 -5.75 21.26 -1.96
CA ARG A 294 -5.10 21.99 -3.06
C ARG A 294 -4.80 21.11 -4.27
N LEU A 295 -5.35 19.89 -4.31
CA LEU A 295 -5.20 19.01 -5.45
C LEU A 295 -5.89 19.61 -6.69
N PRO A 296 -5.41 19.31 -7.90
CA PRO A 296 -6.10 19.64 -9.13
C PRO A 296 -7.56 19.17 -9.10
N GLN A 297 -8.46 19.99 -9.65
CA GLN A 297 -9.90 19.77 -9.56
C GLN A 297 -10.31 18.45 -10.25
N ASP A 298 -9.73 18.16 -11.40
CA ASP A 298 -9.91 16.91 -12.15
C ASP A 298 -9.48 15.67 -11.36
N VAL A 299 -8.39 15.73 -10.59
CA VAL A 299 -7.96 14.63 -9.70
C VAL A 299 -9.05 14.33 -8.66
N VAL A 300 -9.60 15.38 -8.03
CA VAL A 300 -10.66 15.22 -7.02
C VAL A 300 -11.99 14.82 -7.65
N GLU A 301 -12.32 15.31 -8.84
CA GLU A 301 -13.57 15.01 -9.54
C GLU A 301 -13.63 13.61 -10.11
N ASN A 302 -12.48 13.06 -10.54
CA ASN A 302 -12.31 11.68 -11.02
C ASN A 302 -12.01 10.66 -9.91
N SER A 303 -11.97 11.11 -8.64
CA SER A 303 -11.86 10.22 -7.48
C SER A 303 -13.18 9.48 -7.20
N GLU A 304 -13.12 8.47 -6.32
CA GLU A 304 -14.29 7.71 -5.88
C GLU A 304 -15.43 8.62 -5.36
N PRO A 305 -16.71 8.25 -5.58
CA PRO A 305 -17.84 8.96 -4.98
C PRO A 305 -17.78 8.96 -3.43
N LEU A 306 -18.56 9.83 -2.78
CA LEU A 306 -18.59 9.88 -1.32
C LEU A 306 -19.20 8.59 -0.74
N GLN A 307 -18.38 7.78 -0.06
CA GLN A 307 -18.86 6.61 0.68
C GLN A 307 -19.48 7.03 2.02
N VAL A 308 -20.75 6.71 2.24
CA VAL A 308 -21.41 6.89 3.55
C VAL A 308 -21.54 5.55 4.23
N VAL A 309 -20.90 5.41 5.39
CA VAL A 309 -20.80 4.14 6.14
C VAL A 309 -21.59 4.22 7.44
N ARG A 310 -22.36 3.17 7.74
CA ARG A 310 -23.11 2.98 8.98
C ARG A 310 -22.55 1.78 9.74
N TYR A 311 -22.05 2.04 10.94
CA TYR A 311 -21.72 1.01 11.92
C TYR A 311 -22.88 0.86 12.91
N ASN A 312 -23.45 -0.34 12.99
CA ASN A 312 -24.40 -0.69 14.05
C ASN A 312 -23.66 -0.92 15.37
N LYS A 313 -24.40 -1.06 16.48
CA LYS A 313 -23.81 -1.48 17.76
C LYS A 313 -23.08 -2.81 17.57
N GLY A 314 -21.78 -2.83 17.88
CA GLY A 314 -20.91 -4.00 17.69
C GLY A 314 -20.31 -4.14 16.28
N GLY A 315 -20.62 -3.22 15.37
CA GLY A 315 -19.93 -3.09 14.09
C GLY A 315 -18.51 -2.57 14.28
N HIS A 316 -17.62 -2.96 13.37
CA HIS A 316 -16.20 -2.67 13.45
C HIS A 316 -15.57 -2.71 12.06
N TYR A 317 -14.35 -2.20 11.97
CA TYR A 317 -13.46 -2.42 10.84
C TYR A 317 -12.05 -2.57 11.40
N HIS A 318 -11.43 -3.73 11.17
CA HIS A 318 -10.08 -3.98 11.62
C HIS A 318 -9.08 -3.07 10.89
N ALA A 319 -7.93 -2.79 11.52
CA ALA A 319 -6.97 -1.84 10.98
C ALA A 319 -6.42 -2.32 9.63
N HIS A 320 -6.37 -1.42 8.65
CA HIS A 320 -5.97 -1.67 7.28
C HIS A 320 -5.36 -0.41 6.67
N MET A 321 -4.73 -0.56 5.51
CA MET A 321 -4.33 0.55 4.65
C MET A 321 -5.42 0.80 3.61
N ASP A 322 -5.66 2.07 3.28
CA ASP A 322 -6.68 2.44 2.28
C ASP A 322 -6.23 2.23 0.83
N SER A 323 -4.92 2.03 0.64
CA SER A 323 -4.29 1.76 -0.64
C SER A 323 -3.40 0.53 -0.55
N GLY A 324 -3.31 -0.25 -1.63
CA GLY A 324 -2.40 -1.39 -1.70
C GLY A 324 -0.95 -0.99 -2.03
N PRO A 325 -0.04 -1.98 -2.06
CA PRO A 325 1.35 -1.78 -2.45
C PRO A 325 1.47 -1.28 -3.89
N VAL A 326 2.58 -0.62 -4.20
CA VAL A 326 2.89 -0.08 -5.53
C VAL A 326 4.04 -0.87 -6.12
N PHE A 327 3.74 -1.63 -7.16
CA PHE A 327 4.69 -2.33 -8.02
C PHE A 327 4.62 -1.75 -9.45
N PRO A 328 5.66 -1.89 -10.28
CA PRO A 328 5.63 -1.43 -11.68
C PRO A 328 4.44 -1.93 -12.50
N GLU A 329 3.94 -3.12 -12.17
CA GLU A 329 2.80 -3.80 -12.79
C GLU A 329 1.45 -3.49 -12.12
N THR A 330 1.42 -2.66 -11.08
CA THR A 330 0.19 -2.32 -10.35
C THR A 330 -0.72 -1.40 -11.17
N ALA A 331 -1.98 -1.81 -11.33
CA ALA A 331 -3.01 -1.00 -11.96
C ALA A 331 -3.97 -0.40 -10.92
N CYS A 332 -4.29 0.88 -11.07
CA CYS A 332 -5.24 1.59 -10.21
C CYS A 332 -6.67 1.42 -10.74
N THR A 333 -7.60 0.92 -9.91
CA THR A 333 -9.00 0.70 -10.31
C THR A 333 -9.66 1.95 -10.92
N HIS A 334 -9.37 3.14 -10.39
CA HIS A 334 -10.02 4.38 -10.83
C HIS A 334 -9.50 4.93 -12.17
N THR A 335 -8.30 4.53 -12.62
CA THR A 335 -7.73 4.94 -13.92
C THR A 335 -7.95 3.90 -15.01
N LYS A 336 -8.71 2.83 -14.72
CA LYS A 336 -9.03 1.76 -15.65
C LYS A 336 -10.10 2.23 -16.65
N LEU A 337 -9.69 3.11 -17.54
CA LEU A 337 -10.35 3.39 -18.81
C LEU A 337 -9.29 3.13 -19.86
N MET A 338 -9.54 2.19 -20.80
CA MET A 338 -8.75 1.89 -22.01
C MET A 338 -7.72 0.74 -21.97
N THR A 339 -7.92 -0.35 -21.24
CA THR A 339 -7.36 -1.66 -21.66
C THR A 339 -8.41 -2.76 -21.40
N ASN A 340 -8.72 -3.58 -22.41
CA ASN A 340 -9.52 -4.80 -22.26
C ASN A 340 -8.75 -5.92 -21.53
N GLU A 341 -7.72 -5.54 -20.77
CA GLU A 341 -6.82 -6.42 -20.06
C GLU A 341 -7.22 -6.36 -18.59
N THR A 342 -7.58 -7.52 -18.04
CA THR A 342 -7.54 -7.71 -16.60
C THR A 342 -6.08 -7.56 -16.20
N ALA A 343 -5.72 -6.42 -15.61
CA ALA A 343 -4.41 -6.30 -14.97
C ALA A 343 -4.37 -7.32 -13.82
N ASP A 344 -3.35 -8.18 -13.81
CA ASP A 344 -3.20 -9.25 -12.82
C ASP A 344 -3.09 -8.68 -11.37
N PHE A 345 -2.70 -7.40 -11.25
CA PHE A 345 -2.52 -6.70 -9.97
C PHE A 345 -3.31 -5.39 -9.93
N GLU A 346 -4.62 -5.50 -9.70
CA GLU A 346 -5.50 -4.34 -9.51
C GLU A 346 -5.60 -3.93 -8.03
N THR A 347 -5.47 -2.64 -7.73
CA THR A 347 -5.59 -2.11 -6.37
C THR A 347 -6.24 -0.73 -6.29
N SER A 348 -6.69 -0.37 -5.08
CA SER A 348 -7.09 1.00 -4.75
C SER A 348 -5.84 1.89 -4.62
N CYS A 349 -5.81 2.98 -5.37
CA CYS A 349 -4.74 3.98 -5.33
C CYS A 349 -5.27 5.31 -4.78
N ARG A 350 -5.47 5.37 -3.46
CA ARG A 350 -6.00 6.56 -2.79
C ARG A 350 -4.86 7.42 -2.27
N TYR A 351 -4.56 8.54 -2.92
CA TYR A 351 -3.49 9.44 -2.46
C TYR A 351 -3.72 9.95 -1.03
N VAL A 352 -4.97 10.31 -0.74
CA VAL A 352 -5.45 10.89 0.51
C VAL A 352 -6.77 10.25 0.89
N THR A 353 -7.01 10.11 2.19
CA THR A 353 -8.34 9.81 2.73
C THR A 353 -8.88 10.98 3.55
N ILE A 354 -10.15 11.31 3.35
CA ILE A 354 -10.88 12.32 4.13
C ILE A 354 -12.10 11.66 4.76
N LEU A 355 -12.06 11.52 6.08
CA LEU A 355 -13.12 10.90 6.88
C LEU A 355 -13.96 11.98 7.57
N PHE A 356 -15.28 11.96 7.35
CA PHE A 356 -16.22 12.83 8.04
C PHE A 356 -17.03 12.06 9.08
N TYR A 357 -17.04 12.54 10.32
CA TYR A 357 -17.95 12.00 11.34
C TYR A 357 -19.33 12.65 11.23
N LEU A 358 -20.35 11.85 10.89
CA LEU A 358 -21.70 12.36 10.63
C LEU A 358 -22.58 12.45 11.88
N ASN A 359 -22.19 11.85 12.99
CA ASN A 359 -22.89 11.93 14.27
C ASN A 359 -21.93 11.72 15.44
N ASN A 360 -22.36 12.17 16.63
CA ASN A 360 -21.71 11.82 17.88
C ASN A 360 -22.00 10.35 18.23
N VAL A 361 -20.99 9.65 18.75
CA VAL A 361 -21.10 8.27 19.22
C VAL A 361 -21.03 8.24 20.75
N THR A 362 -22.02 7.61 21.39
CA THR A 362 -22.12 7.58 22.85
C THR A 362 -20.97 6.83 23.51
N ARG A 363 -20.57 5.68 22.94
CA ARG A 363 -19.48 4.84 23.46
C ARG A 363 -18.80 4.08 22.32
N GLY A 364 -17.46 4.08 22.32
CA GLY A 364 -16.65 3.44 21.29
C GLY A 364 -16.70 4.19 19.96
N GLY A 365 -16.39 3.48 18.87
CA GLY A 365 -16.46 4.00 17.50
C GLY A 365 -15.27 4.89 17.12
N GLU A 366 -14.21 4.92 17.92
CA GLU A 366 -12.99 5.65 17.62
C GLU A 366 -12.33 5.16 16.33
N THR A 367 -11.78 6.09 15.56
CA THR A 367 -10.80 5.76 14.52
C THR A 367 -9.44 5.66 15.18
N THR A 368 -8.86 4.47 15.19
CA THR A 368 -7.56 4.19 15.81
C THR A 368 -6.47 4.09 14.75
N PHE A 369 -5.32 4.70 15.03
CA PHE A 369 -4.08 4.60 14.26
C PHE A 369 -3.06 3.87 15.15
N PRO A 370 -2.96 2.53 15.05
CA PRO A 370 -2.28 1.74 16.07
C PRO A 370 -0.80 2.09 16.25
N VAL A 371 -0.15 2.51 15.16
CA VAL A 371 1.28 2.83 15.09
C VAL A 371 1.57 4.29 14.76
N ALA A 372 0.63 5.20 15.06
CA ALA A 372 0.83 6.63 14.88
C ALA A 372 2.13 7.11 15.58
N ASP A 373 2.95 7.87 14.85
CA ASP A 373 4.25 8.41 15.25
C ASP A 373 5.24 7.38 15.82
N ASN A 374 5.01 6.09 15.61
CA ASN A 374 5.92 5.05 16.08
C ASN A 374 7.30 5.20 15.44
N ARG A 375 8.37 4.95 16.20
CA ARG A 375 9.75 5.20 15.73
C ARG A 375 10.07 4.38 14.47
N THR A 376 9.69 3.12 14.48
CA THR A 376 9.85 2.15 13.40
C THR A 376 8.49 1.54 13.04
N TYR A 377 8.40 1.00 11.83
CA TYR A 377 7.26 0.19 11.40
C TYR A 377 7.79 -1.17 10.98
N GLU A 378 7.39 -2.21 11.70
CA GLU A 378 7.67 -3.61 11.38
C GLU A 378 6.36 -4.37 11.50
N GLU A 379 5.93 -5.05 10.44
CA GLU A 379 4.62 -5.69 10.40
C GLU A 379 4.47 -6.78 11.48
N MET A 380 5.54 -7.55 11.72
CA MET A 380 5.59 -8.55 12.79
C MET A 380 5.43 -7.93 14.19
N SER A 381 5.84 -6.68 14.38
CA SER A 381 5.67 -5.97 15.65
C SER A 381 4.21 -5.57 15.94
N LEU A 382 3.30 -5.68 14.95
CA LEU A 382 1.87 -5.44 15.17
C LEU A 382 1.19 -6.56 15.96
N ILE A 383 1.80 -7.75 15.99
CA ILE A 383 1.34 -8.90 16.77
C ILE A 383 2.41 -9.23 17.82
N GLN A 384 2.13 -8.97 19.09
CA GLN A 384 3.05 -9.27 20.19
C GLN A 384 2.31 -9.90 21.36
N ASN A 385 2.84 -10.99 21.93
CA ASN A 385 2.28 -11.66 23.11
C ASN A 385 0.76 -11.93 22.98
N ASP A 386 0.34 -12.51 21.84
CA ASP A 386 -1.08 -12.74 21.47
C ASP A 386 -1.96 -11.49 21.33
N ILE A 387 -1.36 -10.30 21.39
CA ILE A 387 -2.05 -9.04 21.18
C ILE A 387 -1.81 -8.61 19.74
N ASP A 388 -2.89 -8.53 18.98
CA ASP A 388 -2.87 -8.00 17.63
C ASP A 388 -3.42 -6.58 17.60
N LEU A 389 -2.54 -5.60 17.39
CA LEU A 389 -2.90 -4.18 17.39
C LEU A 389 -3.86 -3.81 16.25
N ARG A 390 -4.04 -4.68 15.24
CA ARG A 390 -5.02 -4.50 14.17
C ARG A 390 -6.43 -4.93 14.56
N ASP A 391 -6.57 -5.69 15.66
CA ASP A 391 -7.87 -6.09 16.20
C ASP A 391 -8.55 -4.91 16.91
N THR A 392 -9.35 -4.14 16.15
CA THR A 392 -10.07 -2.97 16.68
C THR A 392 -11.23 -3.32 17.60
N ARG A 393 -11.63 -4.59 17.71
CA ARG A 393 -12.66 -5.03 18.67
C ARG A 393 -12.07 -5.26 20.06
N LYS A 394 -10.87 -5.85 20.12
CA LYS A 394 -10.22 -6.23 21.38
C LYS A 394 -9.15 -5.24 21.85
N HIS A 395 -8.47 -4.55 20.95
CA HIS A 395 -7.20 -3.86 21.24
C HIS A 395 -7.15 -2.41 20.75
N CYS A 396 -8.31 -1.79 20.47
CA CYS A 396 -8.39 -0.37 20.09
C CYS A 396 -7.72 0.54 21.13
N ASP A 397 -7.86 0.21 22.42
CA ASP A 397 -7.29 0.91 23.58
C ASP A 397 -5.75 0.93 23.60
N LYS A 398 -5.10 0.02 22.87
CA LYS A 398 -3.64 -0.08 22.77
C LYS A 398 -3.05 0.68 21.58
N GLY A 399 -3.88 1.23 20.70
CA GLY A 399 -3.38 2.05 19.59
C GLY A 399 -2.72 3.34 20.08
N ASN A 400 -1.66 3.77 19.40
CA ASN A 400 -0.91 4.98 19.74
C ASN A 400 -1.77 6.26 19.67
N LEU A 401 -2.69 6.33 18.71
CA LEU A 401 -3.60 7.47 18.54
C LEU A 401 -5.03 6.98 18.30
N ARG A 402 -5.99 7.59 18.99
CA ARG A 402 -7.43 7.35 18.81
C ARG A 402 -8.18 8.66 18.66
N ILE A 403 -9.03 8.75 17.65
CA ILE A 403 -9.84 9.92 17.38
C ILE A 403 -11.29 9.58 17.67
N LYS A 404 -11.88 10.30 18.64
CA LYS A 404 -13.28 10.10 19.01
C LYS A 404 -14.20 10.75 17.96
N PRO A 405 -15.25 10.07 17.47
CA PRO A 405 -16.21 10.66 16.54
C PRO A 405 -16.92 11.85 17.16
N ARG A 406 -16.77 13.00 16.51
CA ARG A 406 -17.50 14.22 16.83
C ARG A 406 -18.18 14.71 15.57
N GLN A 407 -19.50 14.88 15.64
CA GLN A 407 -20.30 15.30 14.50
C GLN A 407 -19.71 16.54 13.84
N GLY A 408 -19.53 16.48 12.52
CA GLY A 408 -19.02 17.58 11.71
C GLY A 408 -17.49 17.67 11.65
N THR A 409 -16.75 16.94 12.49
CA THR A 409 -15.30 16.86 12.40
C THR A 409 -14.88 16.08 11.15
N ALA A 410 -13.88 16.60 10.44
CA ALA A 410 -13.14 15.88 9.41
C ALA A 410 -11.77 15.44 9.93
N VAL A 411 -11.34 14.25 9.53
CA VAL A 411 -10.00 13.72 9.73
C VAL A 411 -9.42 13.44 8.36
N PHE A 412 -8.19 13.87 8.12
CA PHE A 412 -7.56 13.83 6.80
C PHE A 412 -6.13 13.31 6.93
N TRP A 413 -5.73 12.35 6.09
CA TRP A 413 -4.36 11.84 6.04
C TRP A 413 -3.93 11.42 4.65
N TYR A 414 -2.62 11.37 4.45
CA TYR A 414 -1.99 10.86 3.25
C TYR A 414 -1.67 9.36 3.39
N ASN A 415 -2.04 8.55 2.40
CA ASN A 415 -1.80 7.11 2.42
C ASN A 415 -0.42 6.72 1.85
N TYR A 416 0.21 7.63 1.10
CA TYR A 416 1.55 7.44 0.55
C TYR A 416 2.57 8.40 1.16
N LEU A 417 3.83 7.95 1.18
CA LEU A 417 4.98 8.80 1.40
C LEU A 417 5.21 9.71 0.18
N SER A 418 5.96 10.79 0.35
CA SER A 418 6.47 11.56 -0.78
C SER A 418 7.61 10.79 -1.44
N ASP A 419 7.68 10.84 -2.75
CA ASP A 419 8.79 10.37 -3.58
C ASP A 419 10.05 11.26 -3.48
N GLY A 420 9.93 12.46 -2.89
CA GLY A 420 11.02 13.42 -2.76
C GLY A 420 11.27 14.25 -4.02
N GLU A 421 10.44 14.12 -5.07
CA GLU A 421 10.61 14.86 -6.33
C GLU A 421 9.84 16.19 -6.37
N GLY A 422 9.16 16.56 -5.27
CA GLY A 422 8.47 17.84 -5.12
C GLY A 422 9.36 18.95 -4.52
N THR A 423 9.53 20.07 -5.22
CA THR A 423 10.09 21.30 -4.62
C THR A 423 9.02 22.09 -3.86
N THR A 424 9.39 22.57 -2.67
CA THR A 424 8.60 23.38 -1.73
C THR A 424 7.86 24.57 -2.34
#